data_AF-A0A7C6K9M1-F1
#
_entry.id   AF-A0A7C6K9M1-F1
#
_cell.length_a   1.000
_cell.length_b   1.000
_cell.length_c   1.000
_cell.angle_alpha   90.00
_cell.angle_beta   90.00
_cell.angle_gamma   90.00
#
_symmetry.space_group_name_H-M   'P 1'
#
loop_
_entity.id
_entity.type
_entity.pdbx_description
1 polymer ?
#
loop_
_entity_poly.entity_id
_entity_poly.type
_entity_poly.pdbx_seq_one_letter_code
_entity_poly.pdbx_strand_id
1 'polypeptide(L)'
;MKEEIKERIEKINRGEVPEGYKKTKVGIIPEDWEVKKLGEQGEFFRGRGIPKSKILTKGIGCVTYGEIYTTYNYTFKNFKSYINEKTAQDSIPIKKNDILFAGSGETLEEIGKCIAYLGEDEGYAGGDIVVFRPYNMDGEVLGYLLNHDIINRQKY
;
A
#
# COMPACT_ATOMS: atom_id res chain seq x y z
N MET A 1 -18.57 -14.86 -18.76
CA MET A 1 -17.85 -15.65 -17.74
C MET A 1 -18.14 -17.12 -18.00
N LYS A 2 -17.14 -18.01 -18.02
CA LYS A 2 -17.35 -19.45 -18.27
C LYS A 2 -18.11 -20.08 -17.11
N GLU A 3 -19.00 -21.04 -17.39
CA GLU A 3 -19.87 -21.66 -16.36
C GLU A 3 -19.07 -22.32 -15.24
N GLU A 4 -17.95 -22.96 -15.59
CA GLU A 4 -17.00 -23.53 -14.66
C GLU A 4 -16.41 -22.51 -13.66
N ILE A 5 -16.22 -21.25 -14.08
CA ILE A 5 -15.74 -20.19 -13.18
C ILE A 5 -16.83 -19.83 -12.15
N LYS A 6 -18.10 -19.81 -12.55
CA LYS A 6 -19.21 -19.53 -11.63
C LYS A 6 -19.34 -20.64 -10.59
N GLU A 7 -19.31 -21.90 -11.00
CA GLU A 7 -19.38 -23.04 -10.06
C GLU A 7 -18.24 -23.00 -9.05
N ARG A 8 -17.01 -22.68 -9.48
CA ARG A 8 -15.86 -22.52 -8.58
C ARG A 8 -16.08 -21.39 -7.57
N ILE A 9 -16.59 -20.23 -8.01
CA ILE A 9 -16.90 -19.09 -7.14
C ILE A 9 -17.98 -19.48 -6.12
N GLU A 10 -19.04 -20.17 -6.53
CA GLU A 10 -20.10 -20.62 -5.63
C GLU A 10 -19.59 -21.60 -4.57
N LYS A 11 -18.76 -22.57 -4.96
CA LYS A 11 -18.11 -23.50 -4.01
C LYS A 11 -17.28 -22.74 -2.97
N ILE A 12 -16.44 -21.80 -3.42
CA ILE A 12 -15.62 -20.96 -2.53
C ILE A 12 -16.50 -20.16 -1.56
N ASN A 13 -17.59 -19.57 -2.06
CA ASN A 13 -18.54 -18.80 -1.24
C ASN A 13 -19.26 -19.67 -0.19
N ARG A 14 -19.47 -20.96 -0.46
CA ARG A 14 -19.97 -21.95 0.51
C ARG A 14 -18.89 -22.49 1.46
N GLY A 15 -17.64 -22.10 1.28
CA GLY A 15 -16.49 -22.58 2.06
C GLY A 15 -16.00 -23.97 1.65
N GLU A 16 -16.49 -24.50 0.52
CA GLU A 16 -16.02 -25.73 -0.11
C GLU A 16 -14.74 -25.43 -0.91
N VAL A 17 -13.74 -26.31 -0.82
CA VAL A 17 -12.47 -26.16 -1.54
C VAL A 17 -12.61 -26.81 -2.92
N PRO A 18 -12.56 -26.05 -4.03
CA PRO A 18 -12.58 -26.64 -5.37
C PRO A 18 -11.29 -27.42 -5.68
N GLU A 19 -11.34 -28.27 -6.71
CA GLU A 19 -10.14 -28.95 -7.22
C GLU A 19 -9.08 -27.93 -7.70
N GLY A 20 -7.81 -28.17 -7.36
CA GLY A 20 -6.70 -27.24 -7.63
C GLY A 20 -6.60 -26.06 -6.67
N TYR A 21 -7.31 -26.08 -5.55
CA TYR A 21 -7.25 -25.07 -4.49
C TYR A 21 -6.93 -25.71 -3.14
N LYS A 22 -6.49 -24.89 -2.19
CA LYS A 22 -6.27 -25.26 -0.80
C LYS A 22 -6.82 -24.23 0.16
N LYS A 23 -7.29 -24.69 1.33
CA LYS A 23 -7.73 -23.81 2.42
C LYS A 23 -6.52 -23.41 3.27
N THR A 24 -6.39 -22.12 3.54
CA THR A 24 -5.32 -21.54 4.36
C THR A 24 -5.89 -20.59 5.41
N LYS A 25 -5.02 -20.04 6.26
CA LYS A 25 -5.40 -19.00 7.23
C LYS A 25 -5.92 -17.71 6.58
N VAL A 26 -5.60 -17.46 5.31
CA VAL A 26 -6.05 -16.29 4.55
C VAL A 26 -7.19 -16.63 3.58
N GLY A 27 -7.82 -17.80 3.72
CA GLY A 27 -8.92 -18.23 2.86
C GLY A 27 -8.53 -19.33 1.87
N ILE A 28 -9.39 -19.55 0.88
CA ILE A 28 -9.20 -20.54 -0.18
C ILE A 28 -8.39 -19.89 -1.31
N ILE A 29 -7.23 -20.47 -1.61
CA ILE A 29 -6.30 -19.97 -2.63
C ILE A 29 -5.91 -21.13 -3.58
N PRO A 30 -5.38 -20.84 -4.78
CA PRO A 30 -4.86 -21.89 -5.67
C PRO A 30 -3.82 -22.77 -4.96
N GLU A 31 -3.77 -24.04 -5.34
CA GLU A 31 -2.90 -25.04 -4.69
C GLU A 31 -1.42 -24.72 -4.84
N ASP A 32 -1.03 -24.10 -5.97
CA ASP A 32 0.33 -23.66 -6.30
C ASP A 32 0.74 -22.35 -5.59
N TRP A 33 -0.19 -21.62 -4.97
CA TRP A 33 0.11 -20.36 -4.28
C TRP A 33 0.65 -20.58 -2.87
N GLU A 34 1.52 -19.68 -2.40
CA GLU A 34 2.06 -19.73 -1.04
C GLU A 34 1.67 -18.50 -0.22
N VAL A 35 1.40 -18.71 1.08
CA VAL A 35 1.15 -17.62 2.02
C VAL A 35 2.48 -17.18 2.62
N LYS A 36 2.92 -15.96 2.30
CA LYS A 36 4.15 -15.35 2.83
C LYS A 36 3.83 -14.19 3.76
N LYS A 37 4.76 -13.84 4.65
CA LYS A 37 4.67 -12.59 5.42
C LYS A 37 5.10 -11.42 4.52
N LEU A 38 4.40 -10.29 4.60
CA LEU A 38 4.74 -9.12 3.78
C LEU A 38 6.18 -8.63 4.02
N GLY A 39 6.66 -8.70 5.26
CA GLY A 39 8.05 -8.35 5.62
C GLY A 39 9.13 -9.30 5.08
N GLU A 40 8.76 -10.47 4.52
CA GLU A 40 9.70 -11.34 3.81
C GLU A 40 9.86 -10.91 2.34
N GLN A 41 9.01 -10.00 1.86
CA GLN A 41 8.91 -9.64 0.45
C GLN A 41 9.37 -8.21 0.13
N GLY A 42 9.93 -7.53 1.11
CA GLY A 42 10.44 -6.17 0.96
C GLY A 42 10.90 -5.60 2.29
N GLU A 43 11.28 -4.34 2.27
CA GLU A 43 11.82 -3.63 3.43
C GLU A 43 10.79 -2.64 3.99
N PHE A 44 10.67 -2.61 5.32
CA PHE A 44 9.90 -1.60 6.01
C PHE A 44 10.83 -0.54 6.62
N PHE A 45 10.49 0.72 6.41
CA PHE A 45 11.16 1.84 7.05
C PHE A 45 10.16 2.98 7.28
N ARG A 46 10.50 3.90 8.19
CA ARG A 46 9.65 5.06 8.48
C ARG A 46 10.11 6.26 7.65
N GLY A 47 9.17 7.04 7.15
CA GLY A 47 9.43 8.35 6.59
C GLY A 47 10.01 9.31 7.63
N ARG A 48 10.38 10.52 7.20
CA ARG A 48 11.04 11.50 8.06
C ARG A 48 10.77 12.91 7.57
N GLY A 49 10.69 13.85 8.50
CA GLY A 49 11.18 15.20 8.20
C GLY A 49 10.28 16.16 7.42
N ILE A 50 8.95 15.97 7.38
CA ILE A 50 8.03 16.88 6.66
C ILE A 50 6.90 17.36 7.58
N PRO A 51 7.13 18.40 8.41
CA PRO A 51 6.07 19.05 9.17
C PRO A 51 5.18 19.89 8.25
N LYS A 52 3.91 20.07 8.63
CA LYS A 52 2.91 20.84 7.86
C LYS A 52 3.38 22.26 7.49
N SER A 53 4.18 22.90 8.34
CA SER A 53 4.73 24.24 8.11
C SER A 53 5.76 24.32 6.98
N LYS A 54 6.32 23.18 6.53
CA LYS A 54 7.29 23.11 5.43
C LYS A 54 6.65 22.73 4.09
N ILE A 55 5.34 22.47 4.06
CA ILE A 55 4.60 22.14 2.84
C ILE A 55 4.42 23.39 1.96
N LEU A 56 4.73 23.24 0.68
CA LEU A 56 4.68 24.25 -0.36
C LEU A 56 3.78 23.77 -1.52
N THR A 57 3.42 24.71 -2.40
CA THR A 57 2.64 24.43 -3.62
C THR A 57 3.49 24.07 -4.84
N LYS A 58 4.82 24.19 -4.74
CA LYS A 58 5.81 23.84 -5.78
C LYS A 58 7.14 23.47 -5.15
N GLY A 59 7.96 22.68 -5.85
CA GLY A 59 9.26 22.22 -5.37
C GLY A 59 9.47 20.74 -5.67
N ILE A 60 10.05 20.01 -4.72
CA ILE A 60 10.26 18.56 -4.80
C ILE A 60 9.05 17.84 -4.19
N GLY A 61 8.62 16.73 -4.80
CA GLY A 61 7.42 16.01 -4.38
C GLY A 61 7.48 15.50 -2.94
N CYS A 62 6.35 15.52 -2.25
CA CYS A 62 6.25 14.88 -0.95
C CYS A 62 4.84 14.33 -0.68
N VAL A 63 4.75 13.42 0.29
CA VAL A 63 3.49 12.89 0.80
C VAL A 63 3.45 13.04 2.31
N THR A 64 2.35 13.56 2.82
CA THR A 64 2.02 13.53 4.25
C THR A 64 0.99 12.44 4.55
N TYR A 65 0.98 11.90 5.77
CA TYR A 65 0.09 10.79 6.12
C TYR A 65 -1.40 11.12 5.89
N GLY A 66 -1.81 12.38 6.14
CA GLY A 66 -3.17 12.85 5.88
C GLY A 66 -3.58 12.77 4.41
N GLU A 67 -2.65 12.91 3.47
CA GLU A 67 -2.97 12.83 2.04
C GLU A 67 -3.26 11.41 1.59
N ILE A 68 -2.76 10.39 2.30
CA ILE A 68 -2.99 8.97 1.98
C ILE A 68 -4.48 8.64 2.00
N TYR A 69 -5.24 9.21 2.95
CA TYR A 69 -6.67 8.93 3.08
C TYR A 69 -7.58 10.07 2.59
N THR A 70 -7.10 11.31 2.50
CA THR A 70 -7.92 12.46 2.05
C THR A 70 -7.78 12.81 0.57
N THR A 71 -6.67 12.43 -0.07
CA THR A 71 -6.33 12.91 -1.42
C THR A 71 -6.15 11.75 -2.39
N TYR A 72 -5.36 10.76 -2.00
CA TYR A 72 -5.01 9.64 -2.85
C TYR A 72 -5.99 8.48 -2.62
N ASN A 73 -6.15 7.64 -3.65
CA ASN A 73 -7.01 6.46 -3.56
C ASN A 73 -6.18 5.23 -3.16
N TYR A 74 -5.74 4.44 -4.15
CA TYR A 74 -4.88 3.26 -3.95
C TYR A 74 -3.51 3.41 -4.58
N THR A 75 -3.41 4.27 -5.60
CA THR A 75 -2.19 4.52 -6.35
C THR A 75 -2.11 6.00 -6.69
N PHE A 76 -0.90 6.50 -6.93
CA PHE A 76 -0.68 7.86 -7.40
C PHE A 76 0.60 7.96 -8.22
N LYS A 77 0.63 8.92 -9.15
CA LYS A 77 1.80 9.22 -9.99
C LYS A 77 2.36 10.62 -9.76
N ASN A 78 1.49 11.56 -9.43
CA ASN A 78 1.82 12.98 -9.29
C ASN A 78 1.66 13.44 -7.85
N PHE A 79 2.57 14.30 -7.40
CA PHE A 79 2.52 14.88 -6.07
C PHE A 79 1.56 16.06 -5.98
N LYS A 80 0.83 16.14 -4.87
CA LYS A 80 -0.04 17.29 -4.54
C LYS A 80 0.73 18.34 -3.74
N SER A 81 1.58 17.88 -2.83
CA SER A 81 2.34 18.71 -1.92
C SER A 81 3.83 18.65 -2.25
N TYR A 82 4.51 19.75 -1.99
CA TYR A 82 5.92 19.91 -2.32
C TYR A 82 6.71 20.44 -1.14
N ILE A 83 8.02 20.25 -1.17
CA ILE A 83 8.98 20.78 -0.19
C ILE A 83 10.17 21.43 -0.89
N ASN A 84 10.97 22.19 -0.13
CA ASN A 84 12.24 22.71 -0.60
C ASN A 84 13.38 21.68 -0.47
N GLU A 85 14.50 21.94 -1.16
CA GLU A 85 15.69 21.07 -1.16
C GLU A 85 16.22 20.76 0.24
N LYS A 86 16.28 21.77 1.13
CA LYS A 86 16.77 21.59 2.50
C LYS A 86 15.92 20.57 3.26
N THR A 87 14.61 20.60 3.08
CA THR A 87 13.70 19.65 3.73
C THR A 87 13.81 18.26 3.11
N ALA A 88 13.99 18.19 1.79
CA ALA A 88 14.19 16.93 1.07
C ALA A 88 15.46 16.20 1.57
N GLN A 89 16.57 16.92 1.77
CA GLN A 89 17.82 16.36 2.31
C GLN A 89 17.66 15.70 3.69
N ASP A 90 16.73 16.20 4.52
CA ASP A 90 16.43 15.66 5.85
C ASP A 90 15.30 14.59 5.84
N SER A 91 14.72 14.30 4.68
CA SER A 91 13.55 13.44 4.50
C SER A 91 13.90 12.10 3.85
N ILE A 92 12.96 11.15 3.86
CA ILE A 92 13.18 9.83 3.26
C ILE A 92 12.67 9.79 1.83
N PRO A 93 13.52 9.48 0.84
CA PRO A 93 13.09 9.37 -0.55
C PRO A 93 12.25 8.11 -0.78
N ILE A 94 11.19 8.28 -1.56
CA ILE A 94 10.38 7.17 -2.07
C ILE A 94 10.76 6.84 -3.52
N LYS A 95 10.48 5.62 -3.92
CA LYS A 95 10.73 5.10 -5.28
C LYS A 95 9.45 4.53 -5.86
N LYS A 96 9.42 4.42 -7.18
CA LYS A 96 8.36 3.69 -7.87
C LYS A 96 8.18 2.30 -7.24
N ASN A 97 6.92 1.89 -7.10
CA ASN A 97 6.43 0.71 -6.40
C ASN A 97 6.52 0.73 -4.87
N ASP A 98 7.04 1.79 -4.24
CA ASP A 98 6.92 1.93 -2.79
C ASP A 98 5.45 2.04 -2.38
N ILE A 99 5.10 1.37 -1.29
CA ILE A 99 3.78 1.43 -0.65
C ILE A 99 3.89 2.28 0.61
N LEU A 100 3.10 3.35 0.66
CA LEU A 100 3.08 4.30 1.76
C LEU A 100 1.86 4.05 2.62
N PHE A 101 2.06 3.63 3.85
CA PHE A 101 1.02 3.40 4.85
C PHE A 101 0.89 4.61 5.77
N ALA A 102 -0.35 5.01 6.06
CA ALA A 102 -0.63 5.98 7.10
C ALA A 102 -0.35 5.33 8.47
N GLY A 103 0.69 5.80 9.17
CA GLY A 103 1.03 5.37 10.52
C GLY A 103 0.24 6.10 11.61
N SER A 104 -0.55 7.10 11.24
CA SER A 104 -1.39 7.91 12.12
C SER A 104 -2.69 8.28 11.38
N GLY A 105 -3.75 8.58 12.15
CA GLY A 105 -5.08 8.91 11.66
C GLY A 105 -6.00 9.27 12.83
N GLU A 106 -7.17 9.82 12.53
CA GLU A 106 -8.24 10.10 13.49
C GLU A 106 -9.15 8.88 13.68
N THR A 107 -9.33 8.07 12.62
CA THR A 107 -10.13 6.84 12.67
C THR A 107 -9.31 5.57 12.47
N LEU A 108 -9.86 4.42 12.88
CA LEU A 108 -9.25 3.11 12.68
C LEU A 108 -9.11 2.77 11.19
N GLU A 109 -10.05 3.21 10.36
CA GLU A 109 -10.02 3.00 8.91
C GLU A 109 -8.91 3.79 8.21
N GLU A 110 -8.50 4.92 8.80
CA GLU A 110 -7.39 5.73 8.28
C GLU A 110 -6.03 5.10 8.61
N ILE A 111 -5.89 4.56 9.82
CA ILE A 111 -4.64 3.92 10.27
C ILE A 111 -4.39 2.64 9.44
N GLY A 112 -3.23 2.59 8.80
CA GLY A 112 -2.85 1.48 7.95
C GLY A 112 -3.50 1.45 6.57
N LYS A 113 -4.29 2.46 6.18
CA LYS A 113 -4.59 2.69 4.75
C LYS A 113 -3.29 2.96 4.01
N CYS A 114 -3.18 2.49 2.78
CA CYS A 114 -1.95 2.64 2.00
C CYS A 114 -2.16 3.04 0.55
N ILE A 115 -1.12 3.59 -0.05
CA ILE A 115 -1.08 3.96 -1.47
C ILE A 115 0.24 3.53 -2.10
N ALA A 116 0.21 3.17 -3.38
CA ALA A 116 1.42 2.86 -4.15
C ALA A 116 1.88 4.05 -4.99
N TYR A 117 3.16 4.35 -4.95
CA TYR A 117 3.76 5.35 -5.84
C TYR A 117 4.13 4.73 -7.19
N LEU A 118 3.55 5.24 -8.28
CA LEU A 118 3.74 4.74 -9.65
C LEU A 118 4.35 5.78 -10.60
N GLY A 119 4.81 6.91 -10.06
CA GLY A 119 5.47 7.95 -10.84
C GLY A 119 6.98 7.71 -10.99
N GLU A 120 7.62 8.63 -11.71
CA GLU A 120 9.08 8.64 -11.95
C GLU A 120 9.79 9.83 -11.29
N ASP A 121 9.01 10.81 -10.80
CA ASP A 121 9.52 12.02 -10.18
C ASP A 121 10.12 11.74 -8.80
N GLU A 122 11.09 12.58 -8.41
CA GLU A 122 11.64 12.53 -7.07
C GLU A 122 10.58 12.91 -6.03
N GLY A 123 10.47 12.10 -4.96
CA GLY A 123 9.51 12.34 -3.90
C GLY A 123 9.96 11.85 -2.53
N TYR A 124 9.34 12.39 -1.48
CA TYR A 124 9.71 12.11 -0.10
C TYR A 124 8.51 11.78 0.81
N ALA A 125 8.71 10.87 1.76
CA ALA A 125 7.68 10.45 2.72
C ALA A 125 7.82 11.17 4.07
N GLY A 126 6.72 11.76 4.54
CA GLY A 126 6.63 12.42 5.85
C GLY A 126 6.80 11.48 7.03
N GLY A 127 7.03 12.05 8.23
CA GLY A 127 7.45 11.32 9.43
C GLY A 127 6.47 10.24 9.91
N ASP A 128 5.17 10.42 9.72
CA ASP A 128 4.14 9.46 10.14
C ASP A 128 3.72 8.48 9.05
N ILE A 129 4.54 8.35 8.01
CA ILE A 129 4.36 7.34 6.97
C ILE A 129 5.27 6.15 7.25
N VAL A 130 4.71 4.95 7.22
CA VAL A 130 5.50 3.72 7.12
C VAL A 130 5.60 3.37 5.64
N VAL A 131 6.81 3.20 5.13
CA VAL A 131 7.07 2.84 3.74
C VAL A 131 7.44 1.37 3.68
N PHE A 132 6.80 0.64 2.77
CA PHE A 132 7.19 -0.70 2.35
C PHE A 132 7.75 -0.63 0.94
N ARG A 133 9.00 -1.07 0.77
CA ARG A 133 9.65 -1.18 -0.54
C ARG A 133 9.69 -2.65 -0.95
N PRO A 134 8.86 -3.08 -1.92
CA PRO A 134 8.84 -4.46 -2.37
C PRO A 134 10.11 -4.82 -3.15
N TYR A 135 10.56 -6.07 -3.08
CA TYR A 135 11.71 -6.56 -3.87
C TYR A 135 11.37 -6.77 -5.34
N ASN A 136 10.34 -7.57 -5.62
CA ASN A 136 9.95 -7.93 -7.00
C ASN A 136 8.42 -8.08 -7.09
N MET A 137 7.70 -7.01 -6.77
CA MET A 137 6.25 -6.94 -6.91
C MET A 137 5.82 -5.66 -7.58
N ASP A 138 4.69 -5.76 -8.27
CA ASP A 138 4.02 -4.62 -8.89
C ASP A 138 3.33 -3.77 -7.81
N GLY A 139 3.72 -2.50 -7.72
CA GLY A 139 3.15 -1.56 -6.76
C GLY A 139 1.67 -1.32 -6.99
N GLU A 140 1.18 -1.35 -8.23
CA GLU A 140 -0.24 -1.16 -8.54
C GLU A 140 -1.06 -2.29 -7.94
N VAL A 141 -0.65 -3.55 -8.16
CA VAL A 141 -1.29 -4.73 -7.56
C VAL A 141 -1.30 -4.64 -6.04
N LEU A 142 -0.17 -4.26 -5.44
CA LEU A 142 -0.05 -4.10 -3.98
C LEU A 142 -0.95 -2.97 -3.45
N GLY A 143 -1.07 -1.85 -4.16
CA GLY A 143 -1.93 -0.73 -3.80
C GLY A 143 -3.40 -1.15 -3.68
N TYR A 144 -3.88 -2.04 -4.55
CA TYR A 144 -5.23 -2.60 -4.43
C TYR A 144 -5.31 -3.71 -3.37
N LEU A 145 -4.38 -4.67 -3.39
CA LEU A 145 -4.43 -5.86 -2.53
C LEU A 145 -4.33 -5.51 -1.04
N LEU A 146 -3.44 -4.59 -0.67
CA LEU A 146 -3.17 -4.25 0.73
C LEU A 146 -4.26 -3.40 1.38
N ASN A 147 -5.16 -2.86 0.57
CA ASN A 147 -6.38 -2.19 1.04
C ASN A 147 -7.62 -3.09 0.95
N HIS A 148 -7.48 -4.34 0.47
CA HIS A 148 -8.60 -5.29 0.41
C HIS A 148 -8.96 -5.80 1.81
N ASP A 149 -10.25 -6.10 2.03
CA ASP A 149 -10.81 -6.58 3.30
C ASP A 149 -10.04 -7.75 3.91
N ILE A 150 -9.55 -8.66 3.07
CA ILE A 150 -8.80 -9.84 3.50
C ILE A 150 -7.49 -9.48 4.22
N ILE A 151 -6.89 -8.34 3.87
CA ILE A 151 -5.69 -7.81 4.52
C ILE A 151 -6.09 -6.89 5.68
N ASN A 152 -7.11 -6.04 5.51
CA ASN A 152 -7.56 -5.14 6.56
C ASN A 152 -7.99 -5.88 7.84
N ARG A 153 -8.61 -7.05 7.71
CA ARG A 153 -8.99 -7.92 8.85
C ARG A 153 -7.80 -8.50 9.62
N GLN A 154 -6.57 -8.40 9.09
CA GLN A 154 -5.36 -8.86 9.78
C GLN A 154 -4.66 -7.75 10.58
N LYS A 155 -5.17 -6.51 10.51
CA LYS A 155 -4.64 -5.34 11.24
C LYS A 155 -5.17 -5.26 12.68
N TYR A 156 -6.17 -6.08 13.02
CA TYR A 156 -6.90 -6.19 14.29
C TYR A 156 -6.99 -7.64 14.74
#